data_AF-A0A4R4X3I1-F1
#
_entry.id   AF-A0A4R4X3I1-F1
#
_cell.length_a   1.000
_cell.length_b   1.000
_cell.length_c   1.000
_cell.angle_alpha   90.00
_cell.angle_beta   90.00
_cell.angle_gamma   90.00
#
_symmetry.space_group_name_H-M   'P 1'
#
loop_
_entity.id
_entity.type
_entity.pdbx_description
1 polymer ?
#
loop_
_entity_poly.entity_id
_entity_poly.type
_entity_poly.pdbx_seq_one_letter_code
_entity_poly.pdbx_strand_id
1 'polypeptide(L)'
;MDTFDVIVTARSNGELNSEQFDRQVAMVRPVMAWDPDTTLWRIRLSGSHAETLSNVLNTLFEAARVYGTAITVRLVTAESADGVVASG
;
A
#
# COMPACT_ATOMS: atom_id res chain seq x y z
N MET A 1 3.08 12.41 21.83
CA MET A 1 3.75 11.41 20.97
C MET A 1 3.16 11.60 19.58
N ASP A 2 3.95 12.16 18.68
CA ASP A 2 3.50 12.48 17.33
C ASP A 2 3.10 11.20 16.60
N THR A 3 1.81 11.09 16.28
CA THR A 3 1.31 9.96 15.49
C THR A 3 1.65 10.27 14.04
N PHE A 4 2.60 9.54 13.49
CA PHE A 4 2.88 9.57 12.05
C PHE A 4 2.03 8.50 11.37
N ASP A 5 1.55 8.84 10.18
CA ASP A 5 0.92 7.88 9.29
C ASP A 5 1.89 7.50 8.18
N VAL A 6 1.71 6.30 7.66
CA VAL A 6 2.45 5.79 6.51
C VAL A 6 1.42 5.42 5.46
N ILE A 7 1.49 6.07 4.31
CA ILE A 7 0.75 5.63 3.12
C ILE A 7 1.65 4.66 2.37
N VAL A 8 1.18 3.43 2.21
CA VAL A 8 1.84 2.42 1.39
C VAL A 8 1.00 2.19 0.15
N THR A 9 1.66 2.19 -1.01
CA THR A 9 1.03 1.82 -2.28
C THR A 9 1.79 0.67 -2.94
N ALA A 10 1.07 -0.23 -3.58
CA ALA A 10 1.64 -1.34 -4.32
C ALA A 10 1.08 -1.39 -5.75
N ARG A 11 1.97 -1.56 -6.73
CA ARG A 11 1.65 -1.75 -8.14
C ARG A 11 2.00 -3.17 -8.55
N SER A 12 1.04 -3.90 -9.10
CA SER A 12 1.29 -5.22 -9.67
C SER A 12 2.23 -5.13 -10.87
N ASN A 13 3.08 -6.14 -11.07
CA ASN A 13 3.93 -6.22 -12.26
C ASN A 13 3.05 -6.45 -13.50
N GLY A 14 3.24 -5.62 -14.54
CA GLY A 14 2.49 -5.71 -15.80
C GLY A 14 2.84 -6.92 -16.66
N GLU A 15 3.93 -7.63 -16.34
CA GLU A 15 4.38 -8.82 -17.06
C GLU A 15 3.81 -10.13 -16.50
N LEU A 16 3.01 -10.09 -15.43
CA LEU A 16 2.40 -11.28 -14.84
C LEU A 16 1.35 -11.87 -15.79
N ASN A 17 1.35 -13.19 -15.91
CA ASN A 17 0.22 -13.88 -16.53
C ASN A 17 -1.02 -13.86 -15.61
N SER A 18 -2.19 -14.22 -16.14
CA SER A 18 -3.45 -14.17 -15.40
C SER A 18 -3.41 -14.96 -14.07
N GLU A 19 -2.84 -16.16 -14.06
CA GLU A 19 -2.78 -16.99 -12.85
C GLU A 19 -1.87 -16.37 -11.78
N GLN A 20 -0.71 -15.85 -12.19
CA GLN A 20 0.20 -15.16 -11.28
C GLN A 20 -0.41 -13.86 -10.75
N PHE A 21 -1.11 -13.12 -11.60
CA PHE A 21 -1.83 -11.92 -11.21
C PHE A 21 -2.91 -12.24 -10.17
N ASP A 22 -3.75 -13.26 -10.41
CA ASP A 22 -4.80 -13.66 -9.47
C ASP A 22 -4.22 -14.08 -8.11
N ARG A 23 -3.09 -14.79 -8.11
CA ARG A 23 -2.37 -15.15 -6.86
C ARG A 23 -1.78 -13.93 -6.15
N GLN A 24 -1.20 -12.98 -6.90
CA GLN A 24 -0.70 -11.73 -6.35
C GLN A 24 -1.83 -10.90 -5.72
N VAL A 25 -2.99 -10.82 -6.39
CA VAL A 25 -4.19 -10.15 -5.89
C VAL A 25 -4.70 -10.84 -4.62
N ALA A 26 -4.80 -12.18 -4.60
CA ALA A 26 -5.22 -12.93 -3.42
C ALA A 26 -4.29 -12.70 -2.21
N MET A 27 -3.01 -12.47 -2.45
CA MET A 27 -2.02 -12.17 -1.42
C MET A 27 -2.13 -10.73 -0.87
N VAL A 28 -2.35 -9.73 -1.73
CA VAL A 28 -2.32 -8.31 -1.33
C VAL A 28 -3.67 -7.79 -0.85
N ARG A 29 -4.78 -8.30 -1.41
CA ARG A 29 -6.15 -7.87 -1.09
C ARG A 29 -6.53 -7.95 0.40
N PRO A 30 -6.05 -8.92 1.21
CA PRO A 30 -6.37 -8.96 2.65
C PRO A 30 -5.78 -7.78 3.45
N VAL A 31 -4.71 -7.15 2.94
CA VAL A 31 -3.93 -6.13 3.66
C VAL A 31 -3.94 -4.76 2.98
N MET A 32 -4.50 -4.62 1.78
CA MET A 32 -4.61 -3.35 1.07
C MET A 32 -5.96 -3.20 0.38
N ALA A 33 -6.41 -1.96 0.21
CA ALA A 33 -7.57 -1.64 -0.61
C ALA A 33 -7.15 -1.32 -2.05
N TRP A 34 -7.98 -1.67 -3.03
CA TRP A 34 -7.78 -1.23 -4.40
C TRP A 34 -8.24 0.22 -4.55
N ASP A 35 -7.37 1.05 -5.11
CA ASP A 35 -7.63 2.46 -5.44
C ASP A 35 -7.88 2.57 -6.95
N PRO A 36 -9.14 2.77 -7.39
CA PRO A 36 -9.48 2.79 -8.81
C PRO A 36 -8.94 4.02 -9.54
N ASP A 37 -8.78 5.16 -8.85
CA ASP A 37 -8.34 6.42 -9.44
C ASP A 37 -6.87 6.38 -9.83
N THR A 38 -6.05 5.69 -9.02
CA THR A 38 -4.61 5.55 -9.26
C THR A 38 -4.22 4.19 -9.85
N THR A 39 -5.16 3.25 -9.91
CA THR A 39 -4.94 1.87 -10.37
C THR A 39 -3.84 1.17 -9.53
N LEU A 40 -3.85 1.45 -8.22
CA LEU A 40 -2.86 0.94 -7.25
C LEU A 40 -3.57 0.28 -6.08
N TRP A 41 -2.88 -0.62 -5.40
CA TRP A 41 -3.24 -1.01 -4.04
C TRP A 41 -2.77 0.06 -3.07
N ARG A 42 -3.58 0.41 -2.08
CA ARG A 42 -3.30 1.47 -1.09
C ARG A 42 -3.73 1.06 0.30
N ILE A 43 -2.93 1.42 1.30
CA ILE A 43 -3.29 1.39 2.72
C ILE A 43 -2.64 2.58 3.44
N ARG A 44 -3.35 3.11 4.44
CA ARG A 44 -2.82 4.08 5.41
C ARG A 44 -2.63 3.35 6.75
N LEU A 45 -1.41 3.35 7.26
CA LEU A 45 -1.02 2.71 8.50
C LEU A 45 -0.68 3.78 9.51
N SER A 46 -1.29 3.74 10.69
CA SER A 46 -0.88 4.58 11.80
C SER A 46 0.27 3.93 12.56
N GLY A 47 1.31 4.71 12.86
CA GLY A 47 2.45 4.27 13.67
C GLY A 47 2.08 3.80 15.08
N SER A 48 0.84 4.03 15.54
CA SER A 48 0.33 3.52 16.82
C SER A 48 -0.02 2.02 16.81
N HIS A 49 -0.01 1.35 15.66
CA HIS A 49 -0.37 -0.07 15.52
C HIS A 49 0.77 -0.88 14.85
N ALA A 50 1.85 -1.12 15.61
CA ALA A 50 3.09 -1.73 15.12
C ALA A 50 2.93 -3.18 14.59
N GLU A 51 2.03 -3.99 15.16
CA GLU A 51 1.78 -5.35 14.68
C GLU A 51 1.10 -5.35 13.30
N THR A 52 0.11 -4.47 13.11
CA THR A 52 -0.55 -4.28 11.81
C THR A 52 0.44 -3.81 10.76
N LEU A 53 1.35 -2.90 11.11
CA LEU A 53 2.41 -2.42 10.23
C LEU A 53 3.35 -3.56 9.79
N SER A 54 3.81 -4.38 10.73
CA SER A 54 4.74 -5.49 10.44
C SER A 54 4.11 -6.53 9.52
N ASN A 55 2.85 -6.91 9.77
CA ASN A 55 2.14 -7.88 8.93
C ASN A 55 1.95 -7.37 7.50
N VAL A 56 1.52 -6.11 7.35
CA VAL A 56 1.32 -5.50 6.03
C VAL A 56 2.64 -5.45 5.26
N LEU A 57 3.72 -4.97 5.89
CA LEU A 57 5.02 -4.89 5.23
C LEU A 57 5.55 -6.26 4.83
N ASN A 58 5.44 -7.28 5.69
CA ASN A 58 5.86 -8.64 5.35
C ASN A 58 5.13 -9.20 4.13
N THR A 59 3.79 -9.07 4.08
CA THR A 59 3.01 -9.49 2.92
C THR A 59 3.44 -8.76 1.65
N LEU A 60 3.74 -7.46 1.73
CA LEU A 60 4.17 -6.68 0.56
C LEU A 60 5.59 -7.01 0.10
N PHE A 61 6.51 -7.31 1.02
CA PHE A 61 7.84 -7.79 0.66
C PHE A 61 7.79 -9.17 -0.01
N GLU A 62 6.95 -10.08 0.47
CA GLU A 62 6.74 -11.36 -0.21
C GLU A 62 6.10 -11.17 -1.60
N ALA A 63 5.11 -10.29 -1.74
CA ALA A 63 4.52 -9.97 -3.03
C ALA A 63 5.54 -9.32 -4.00
N ALA A 64 6.46 -8.52 -3.49
CA ALA A 64 7.56 -7.96 -4.27
C ALA A 64 8.55 -9.05 -4.70
N ARG A 65 8.92 -9.94 -3.78
CA ARG A 65 9.87 -11.03 -4.03
C ARG A 65 9.35 -12.06 -5.03
N VAL A 66 8.09 -12.46 -4.90
CA VAL A 66 7.49 -13.55 -5.70
C VAL A 66 6.93 -13.05 -7.03
N TYR A 67 6.30 -11.86 -7.03
CA TYR A 67 5.55 -11.37 -8.19
C TYR A 67 6.10 -10.07 -8.79
N GLY A 68 7.22 -9.54 -8.28
CA GLY A 68 7.77 -8.27 -8.77
C GLY A 68 6.87 -7.07 -8.47
N THR A 69 6.01 -7.16 -7.46
CA THR A 69 5.13 -6.05 -7.05
C THR A 69 5.98 -4.85 -6.61
N ALA A 70 5.78 -3.70 -7.25
CA ALA A 70 6.50 -2.47 -6.90
C ALA A 70 5.83 -1.79 -5.70
N ILE A 71 6.59 -1.58 -4.62
CA ILE A 71 6.09 -1.01 -3.36
C ILE A 71 6.63 0.41 -3.20
N THR A 72 5.78 1.35 -2.81
CA THR A 72 6.15 2.71 -2.44
C THR A 72 5.63 3.02 -1.04
N VAL A 73 6.50 3.56 -0.19
CA VAL A 73 6.18 3.92 1.20
C VAL A 73 6.38 5.42 1.34
N ARG A 74 5.36 6.12 1.84
CA ARG A 74 5.39 7.57 2.10
C ARG A 74 5.00 7.84 3.54
N LEU A 75 5.90 8.50 4.27
CA LEU A 75 5.59 9.05 5.59
C LEU A 75 4.70 10.28 5.43
N VAL A 76 3.64 10.37 6.21
CA VAL A 76 2.70 11.49 6.23
C VAL A 76 2.59 11.96 7.68
N THR A 77 2.87 13.24 7.92
CA THR A 77 2.59 13.86 9.21
C THR A 77 1.08 14.12 9.30
N ALA A 78 0.50 14.00 10.50
CA ALA A 78 -0.93 14.22 10.72
C ALA A 78 -1.45 15.56 10.16
N GLU A 79 -0.57 16.56 10.02
CA GLU A 79 -0.86 17.90 9.52
C GLU A 79 -1.09 17.99 7.99
N SER A 80 -0.69 16.97 7.21
CA SER A 80 -0.84 16.99 5.74
C SER A 80 -2.11 16.30 5.23
N ALA A 81 -3.04 15.92 6.11
CA ALA A 81 -4.25 15.19 5.75
C ALA A 81 -5.40 16.06 5.19
N ASP A 82 -5.28 17.39 5.22
CA ASP A 82 -6.35 18.34 4.84
C ASP A 82 -5.94 19.33 3.72
N GLY A 83 -5.06 18.88 2.82
CA GLY A 83 -4.46 19.72 1.76
C GLY A 83 -5.01 19.52 0.34
N VAL A 84 -6.23 19.01 0.17
CA VAL A 84 -6.94 19.02 -1.13
C VAL A 84 -8.26 19.76 -0.97
N VAL A 85 -8.18 21.05 -0.66
CA VAL A 85 -9.20 22.03 -1.03
C VAL A 85 -8.53 23.26 -1.61
N ALA A 86 -8.85 23.52 -2.88
CA ALA A 86 -8.67 24.76 -3.62
C ALA A 86 -7.24 25.23 -3.95
N SER A 87 -6.91 25.17 -5.23
CA SER A 87 -6.37 26.35 -5.91
C SER A 87 -6.98 26.38 -7.32
N GLY A 88 -7.94 27.28 -7.48
CA GLY A 88 -8.27 27.86 -8.78
C GLY A 88 -7.32 29.00 -9.11
#